data_AF-A0A345H4Q3-F1
#
_entry.id   AF-A0A345H4Q3-F1
#
_cell.length_a   1.000
_cell.length_b   1.000
_cell.length_c   1.000
_cell.angle_alpha   90.00
_cell.angle_beta   90.00
_cell.angle_gamma   90.00
#
_symmetry.space_group_name_H-M   'P 1'
#
loop_
_entity.id
_entity.type
_entity.pdbx_description
1 polymer ?
#
loop_
_entity_poly.entity_id
_entity_poly.type
_entity_poly.pdbx_seq_one_letter_code
_entity_poly.pdbx_strand_id
1 'polypeptide(L)'
;MGIIQVATFWLWYNSVNNLHLTHYYLSIQFILLSLFYYSLFINKRQKLLVAIILILVVGILIVQSYFMPELLYRFNLTEILLTSLTIVFYSIIHFYNSLSETKKFTYINSGIFIYVLSSTLIFCSGNIMTELDPSINHLVWFMNVVLYLVYQILISVEWFRNFRKKVL
;
A
#
# COMPACT_ATOMS: atom_id res chain seq x y z
N MET A 1 3.34 3.50 7.43
CA MET A 1 2.14 3.49 8.27
C MET A 1 2.38 4.00 9.68
N GLY A 2 3.39 3.53 10.44
CA GLY A 2 3.59 3.98 11.84
C GLY A 2 3.63 5.50 12.05
N ILE A 3 4.42 6.25 11.27
CA ILE A 3 4.49 7.72 11.37
C ILE A 3 3.13 8.37 11.07
N ILE A 4 2.44 7.87 10.03
CA ILE A 4 1.15 8.41 9.60
C ILE A 4 0.09 8.11 10.65
N GLN A 5 0.03 6.90 11.22
CA GLN A 5 -0.89 6.56 12.31
C GLN A 5 -0.68 7.45 13.56
N VAL A 6 0.58 7.73 13.92
CA VAL A 6 0.89 8.67 15.01
C VAL A 6 0.38 10.07 14.67
N ALA A 7 0.60 10.54 13.44
CA ALA A 7 0.08 11.84 12.99
C ALA A 7 -1.46 11.88 12.97
N THR A 8 -2.11 10.81 12.50
CA THR A 8 -3.57 10.65 12.47
C THR A 8 -4.16 10.67 13.88
N PHE A 9 -3.52 9.99 14.84
CA PHE A 9 -3.90 9.99 16.25
C PHE A 9 -3.74 11.38 16.87
N TRP A 10 -2.62 12.07 16.59
CA TRP A 10 -2.39 13.43 17.09
C TRP A 10 -3.40 14.43 16.55
N LEU A 11 -3.74 14.37 15.26
CA LEU A 11 -4.79 15.21 14.67
C LEU A 11 -6.17 14.90 15.24
N TRP A 12 -6.48 13.61 15.44
CA TRP A 12 -7.73 13.17 16.06
C TRP A 12 -7.87 13.70 17.48
N TYR A 13 -6.81 13.63 18.28
CA TYR A 13 -6.76 14.21 19.64
C TYR A 13 -7.06 15.72 19.64
N ASN A 14 -6.60 16.44 18.62
CA ASN A 14 -6.85 17.87 18.44
C ASN A 14 -8.17 18.19 17.69
N SER A 15 -9.03 17.19 17.43
CA SER A 15 -10.28 17.34 16.67
C SER A 15 -10.11 17.91 15.25
N VAL A 16 -8.92 17.74 14.65
CA VAL A 16 -8.63 18.16 13.28
C VAL A 16 -8.89 16.99 12.34
N ASN A 17 -9.57 17.25 11.22
CA ASN A 17 -9.82 16.23 10.21
C ASN A 17 -8.48 15.70 9.66
N ASN A 18 -8.27 14.39 9.80
CA ASN A 18 -7.04 13.70 9.44
C ASN A 18 -7.14 12.91 8.12
N LEU A 19 -8.28 12.98 7.43
CA LEU A 19 -8.54 12.15 6.27
C LEU A 19 -7.59 12.43 5.11
N HIS A 20 -7.17 13.68 4.97
CA HIS A 20 -6.18 14.12 3.98
C HIS A 20 -4.88 13.29 4.06
N LEU A 21 -4.49 12.81 5.25
CA LEU A 21 -3.31 11.94 5.44
C LEU A 21 -3.40 10.61 4.69
N THR A 22 -4.61 10.13 4.40
CA THR A 22 -4.84 8.90 3.64
C THR A 22 -4.32 9.03 2.21
N HIS A 23 -4.49 10.20 1.58
CA HIS A 23 -4.04 10.44 0.21
C HIS A 23 -2.51 10.44 0.12
N TYR A 24 -1.85 11.11 1.08
CA TYR A 24 -0.39 11.06 1.18
C TYR A 24 0.11 9.64 1.44
N TYR A 25 -0.58 8.89 2.32
CA TYR A 25 -0.25 7.50 2.59
C TYR A 25 -0.30 6.64 1.32
N LEU A 26 -1.42 6.67 0.58
CA LEU A 26 -1.63 5.87 -0.62
C LEU A 26 -0.63 6.25 -1.72
N SER A 27 -0.43 7.55 -1.95
CA SER A 27 0.51 8.06 -2.96
C SER A 27 1.95 7.67 -2.66
N ILE A 28 2.42 7.87 -1.42
CA ILE A 28 3.78 7.50 -1.01
C ILE A 28 3.96 5.98 -1.06
N GLN A 29 2.99 5.22 -0.55
CA GLN A 29 3.03 3.75 -0.61
C GLN A 29 3.13 3.27 -2.06
N PHE A 30 2.33 3.82 -2.96
CA PHE A 30 2.34 3.49 -4.37
C PHE A 30 3.71 3.77 -5.02
N ILE A 31 4.28 4.96 -4.78
CA ILE A 31 5.59 5.33 -5.35
C ILE A 31 6.68 4.39 -4.83
N LEU A 32 6.77 4.19 -3.52
CA LEU A 32 7.81 3.34 -2.92
C LEU A 32 7.71 1.89 -3.38
N LEU A 33 6.50 1.32 -3.41
CA LEU A 33 6.30 -0.06 -3.85
C LEU A 33 6.52 -0.21 -5.36
N SER A 34 6.16 0.78 -6.18
CA SER A 34 6.48 0.77 -7.61
C SER A 34 8.00 0.78 -7.83
N LEU A 35 8.75 1.61 -7.11
CA LEU A 35 10.22 1.62 -7.18
C LEU A 35 10.82 0.28 -6.72
N PHE A 36 10.24 -0.31 -5.67
CA PHE A 36 10.62 -1.66 -5.22
C PHE A 36 10.44 -2.70 -6.34
N TYR A 37 9.25 -2.77 -6.97
CA TYR A 37 9.02 -3.72 -8.07
C TYR A 37 9.87 -3.42 -9.31
N TYR A 38 10.12 -2.14 -9.63
CA TYR A 38 11.06 -1.77 -10.69
C TYR A 38 12.47 -2.31 -10.44
N SER A 39 12.94 -2.26 -9.19
CA SER A 39 14.23 -2.81 -8.79
C SER A 39 14.25 -4.36 -8.80
N LEU A 40 13.10 -4.98 -8.53
CA LEU A 40 12.95 -6.42 -8.37
C LEU A 40 12.84 -7.16 -9.71
N PHE A 41 12.14 -6.59 -10.69
CA PHE A 41 11.96 -7.22 -12.00
C PHE A 41 13.24 -7.21 -12.81
N ILE A 42 13.65 -8.35 -13.36
CA ILE A 42 14.86 -8.44 -14.21
C ILE A 42 14.52 -8.07 -15.66
N ASN A 43 13.33 -8.48 -16.13
CA ASN A 43 12.89 -8.25 -17.50
C ASN A 43 12.69 -6.75 -17.79
N LYS A 44 13.38 -6.24 -18.82
CA LYS A 44 13.30 -4.84 -19.25
C LYS A 44 11.86 -4.40 -19.59
N ARG A 45 11.02 -5.29 -20.14
CA ARG A 45 9.61 -4.98 -20.45
C ARG A 45 8.79 -4.73 -19.19
N GLN A 46 8.99 -5.54 -18.15
CA GLN A 46 8.30 -5.37 -16.86
C GLN A 46 8.77 -4.10 -16.15
N LYS A 47 10.07 -3.80 -16.18
CA LYS A 47 10.60 -2.53 -15.67
C LYS A 47 9.99 -1.31 -16.38
N LEU A 48 9.94 -1.35 -17.71
CA LEU A 48 9.36 -0.28 -18.50
C LEU A 48 7.86 -0.10 -18.19
N LEU A 49 7.13 -1.21 -18.05
CA LEU A 49 5.72 -1.21 -17.64
C LEU A 49 5.53 -0.51 -16.29
N VAL A 50 6.34 -0.86 -15.28
CA VAL A 50 6.27 -0.22 -13.95
C VAL A 50 6.58 1.29 -14.05
N ALA A 51 7.60 1.68 -14.80
CA ALA A 51 7.97 3.09 -14.96
C ALA A 51 6.87 3.92 -15.64
N ILE A 52 6.28 3.41 -16.72
CA ILE A 52 5.19 4.09 -17.44
C ILE A 52 3.97 4.23 -16.52
N ILE A 53 3.56 3.15 -15.85
CA ILE A 53 2.39 3.18 -14.96
C ILE A 53 2.65 4.10 -13.76
N LEU A 54 3.85 4.10 -13.18
CA LEU A 54 4.23 5.01 -12.09
C LEU A 54 4.03 6.48 -12.51
N ILE A 55 4.58 6.87 -13.67
CA ILE A 55 4.46 8.25 -14.18
C ILE A 55 3.00 8.59 -14.47
N LEU A 56 2.27 7.67 -15.11
CA LEU A 56 0.88 7.87 -15.50
C LEU A 56 -0.03 8.01 -14.27
N VAL A 57 0.06 7.10 -13.30
CA VAL A 57 -0.78 7.12 -12.09
C VAL A 57 -0.47 8.37 -11.26
N VAL A 58 0.81 8.70 -11.04
CA VAL A 58 1.17 9.93 -10.32
C VAL A 58 0.65 11.17 -11.05
N GLY A 59 0.76 11.21 -12.38
CA GLY A 59 0.20 12.28 -13.20
C GLY A 59 -1.31 12.42 -13.02
N ILE A 60 -2.05 11.31 -13.05
CA ILE A 60 -3.50 11.29 -12.80
C ILE A 60 -3.82 11.83 -11.41
N LEU A 61 -3.10 11.40 -10.36
CA LEU A 61 -3.34 11.84 -8.99
C LEU A 61 -3.08 13.34 -8.80
N ILE A 62 -2.01 13.87 -9.42
CA ILE A 62 -1.70 15.31 -9.38
C ILE A 62 -2.79 16.12 -10.08
N VAL A 63 -3.17 15.71 -11.29
CA VAL A 63 -4.24 16.37 -12.07
C VAL A 63 -5.56 16.33 -11.30
N GLN A 64 -5.93 15.15 -10.75
CA GLN A 64 -7.14 15.00 -9.95
C GLN A 64 -7.13 15.90 -8.71
N SER A 65 -6.01 15.98 -8.00
CA SER A 65 -5.87 16.82 -6.81
C SER A 65 -5.96 18.32 -7.12
N TYR A 66 -5.52 18.73 -8.32
CA TYR A 66 -5.59 20.13 -8.74
C TYR A 66 -7.00 20.54 -9.18
N PHE A 67 -7.67 19.71 -9.99
CA PHE A 67 -9.00 20.03 -10.53
C PHE A 67 -10.16 19.71 -9.58
N MET A 68 -9.98 18.78 -8.64
CA MET A 68 -11.03 18.29 -7.73
C MET A 68 -10.51 18.20 -6.28
N PRO A 69 -10.08 19.32 -5.67
CA PRO A 69 -9.47 19.34 -4.33
C PRO A 69 -10.42 18.84 -3.23
N GLU A 70 -11.73 18.88 -3.44
CA GLU A 70 -12.73 18.34 -2.52
C GLU A 70 -12.60 16.83 -2.29
N LEU A 71 -11.97 16.10 -3.23
CA LEU A 71 -11.69 14.67 -3.07
C LEU A 71 -10.68 14.38 -1.96
N LEU A 72 -9.87 15.36 -1.54
CA LEU A 72 -8.89 15.20 -0.45
C LEU A 72 -9.53 15.10 0.95
N TYR A 73 -10.83 15.38 1.06
CA TYR A 73 -11.59 15.35 2.32
C TYR A 73 -12.54 14.16 2.42
N ARG A 74 -12.46 13.19 1.49
CA ARG A 74 -13.22 11.92 1.50
C ARG A 74 -12.35 10.76 1.01
N PHE A 75 -12.73 9.51 1.29
CA PHE A 75 -12.02 8.37 0.70
C PHE A 75 -12.27 8.37 -0.81
N ASN A 76 -11.25 8.77 -1.58
CA ASN A 76 -11.28 8.79 -3.04
C ASN A 76 -11.12 7.36 -3.57
N LEU A 77 -12.25 6.72 -3.89
CA LEU A 77 -12.28 5.34 -4.38
C LEU A 77 -11.40 5.13 -5.63
N THR A 78 -11.35 6.13 -6.52
CA THR A 78 -10.51 6.06 -7.73
C THR A 78 -9.04 5.97 -7.37
N GLU A 79 -8.55 6.84 -6.47
CA GLU A 79 -7.16 6.80 -6.01
C GLU A 79 -6.85 5.49 -5.29
N ILE A 80 -7.73 5.07 -4.37
CA ILE A 80 -7.57 3.82 -3.62
C ILE A 80 -7.39 2.65 -4.58
N LEU A 81 -8.34 2.45 -5.50
CA LEU A 81 -8.31 1.33 -6.43
C LEU A 81 -7.15 1.43 -7.42
N LEU A 82 -6.89 2.61 -7.98
CA LEU A 82 -5.84 2.80 -8.98
C LEU A 82 -4.47 2.51 -8.40
N THR A 83 -4.17 3.02 -7.20
CA THR A 83 -2.88 2.79 -6.55
C THR A 83 -2.74 1.35 -6.07
N SER A 84 -3.73 0.83 -5.34
CA SER A 84 -3.60 -0.46 -4.68
C SER A 84 -3.69 -1.65 -5.63
N LEU A 85 -4.61 -1.63 -6.60
CA LEU A 85 -4.75 -2.72 -7.57
C LEU A 85 -3.53 -2.78 -8.49
N THR A 86 -2.90 -1.65 -8.78
CA THR A 86 -1.63 -1.62 -9.52
C THR A 86 -0.52 -2.34 -8.77
N ILE A 87 -0.39 -2.09 -7.45
CA ILE A 87 0.59 -2.79 -6.62
C ILE A 87 0.27 -4.28 -6.51
N VAL A 88 -1.01 -4.64 -6.35
CA VAL A 88 -1.46 -6.05 -6.36
C VAL A 88 -1.09 -6.72 -7.68
N PHE A 89 -1.30 -6.03 -8.81
CA PHE A 89 -0.93 -6.52 -10.14
C PHE A 89 0.58 -6.78 -10.25
N TYR A 90 1.43 -5.86 -9.78
CA TYR A 90 2.88 -6.09 -9.73
C TYR A 90 3.25 -7.29 -8.85
N SER A 91 2.57 -7.44 -7.71
CA SER A 91 2.79 -8.58 -6.83
C SER A 91 2.47 -9.92 -7.50
N ILE A 92 1.42 -9.97 -8.32
CA ILE A 92 1.05 -11.17 -9.10
C ILE A 92 2.11 -11.47 -10.16
N ILE A 93 2.60 -10.45 -10.88
CA ILE A 93 3.71 -10.61 -11.82
C ILE A 93 4.95 -11.19 -11.12
N HIS A 94 5.27 -10.69 -9.91
CA HIS A 94 6.41 -11.22 -9.15
C HIS A 94 6.22 -12.67 -8.73
N PHE A 95 5.02 -13.06 -8.31
CA PHE A 95 4.73 -14.46 -8.02
C PHE A 95 4.93 -15.35 -9.26
N TYR A 96 4.45 -14.89 -10.42
CA TYR A 96 4.66 -15.60 -11.68
C TYR A 96 6.14 -15.75 -12.03
N ASN A 97 6.93 -14.67 -11.95
CA ASN A 97 8.37 -14.72 -12.20
C ASN A 97 9.09 -15.65 -11.22
N SER A 98 8.66 -15.67 -9.95
CA SER A 98 9.25 -16.50 -8.89
C SER A 98 9.00 -18.01 -9.05
N LEU A 99 8.10 -18.42 -9.96
CA LEU A 99 7.92 -19.83 -10.32
C LEU A 99 9.09 -20.36 -11.16
N SER A 100 9.70 -19.50 -11.98
CA SER A 100 10.76 -19.86 -12.93
C SER A 100 12.15 -19.47 -12.45
N GLU A 101 12.26 -18.51 -11.52
CA GLU A 101 13.52 -17.94 -11.03
C GLU A 101 13.75 -18.19 -9.54
N THR A 102 14.92 -17.82 -9.02
CA THR A 102 15.23 -17.92 -7.58
C THR A 102 14.24 -17.09 -6.75
N LYS A 103 13.69 -17.69 -5.68
CA LYS A 103 12.70 -17.11 -4.76
C LYS A 103 13.22 -15.91 -3.93
N LYS A 104 13.64 -14.84 -4.58
CA LYS A 104 14.10 -13.61 -3.93
C LYS A 104 12.89 -12.78 -3.49
N PHE A 105 12.91 -12.33 -2.24
CA PHE A 105 11.92 -11.40 -1.69
C PHE A 105 10.46 -11.91 -1.71
N THR A 106 10.26 -13.23 -1.69
CA THR A 106 8.92 -13.84 -1.76
C THR A 106 8.08 -13.57 -0.52
N TYR A 107 8.67 -13.51 0.69
CA TYR A 107 7.91 -13.16 1.90
C TYR A 107 7.52 -11.69 1.89
N ILE A 108 8.39 -10.78 1.45
CA ILE A 108 8.03 -9.37 1.25
C ILE A 108 6.88 -9.24 0.25
N ASN A 109 6.97 -9.90 -0.91
CA ASN A 109 5.90 -9.88 -1.91
C ASN A 109 4.58 -10.42 -1.37
N SER A 110 4.63 -11.50 -0.59
CA SER A 110 3.44 -12.08 0.04
C SER A 110 2.81 -11.12 1.05
N GLY A 111 3.64 -10.44 1.85
CA GLY A 111 3.17 -9.42 2.77
C GLY A 111 2.55 -8.22 2.06
N ILE A 112 3.17 -7.74 0.98
CA ILE A 112 2.62 -6.68 0.12
C ILE A 112 1.26 -7.11 -0.43
N PHE A 113 1.17 -8.29 -1.05
CA PHE A 113 -0.06 -8.82 -1.62
C PHE A 113 -1.21 -8.85 -0.61
N ILE A 114 -1.00 -9.54 0.52
CA ILE A 114 -2.02 -9.75 1.54
C ILE A 114 -2.45 -8.41 2.12
N TYR A 115 -1.50 -7.58 2.56
CA TYR A 115 -1.83 -6.32 3.20
C TYR A 115 -2.48 -5.32 2.25
N VAL A 116 -1.91 -5.10 1.06
CA VAL A 116 -2.47 -4.14 0.10
C VAL A 116 -3.86 -4.56 -0.35
N LEU A 117 -4.08 -5.84 -0.66
CA LEU A 117 -5.39 -6.33 -1.08
C LEU A 117 -6.44 -6.19 0.03
N SER A 118 -6.14 -6.64 1.24
CA SER A 118 -7.09 -6.54 2.36
C SER A 118 -7.32 -5.10 2.80
N SER A 119 -6.28 -4.27 2.88
CA SER A 119 -6.43 -2.85 3.23
C SER A 119 -7.23 -2.07 2.19
N THR A 120 -7.14 -2.44 0.90
CA THR A 120 -7.99 -1.85 -0.16
C THR A 120 -9.47 -2.04 0.13
N LEU A 121 -9.88 -3.26 0.50
CA LEU A 121 -11.28 -3.55 0.81
C LEU A 121 -11.78 -2.70 2.00
N ILE A 122 -10.93 -2.50 3.00
CA ILE A 122 -11.22 -1.66 4.17
C ILE A 122 -11.32 -0.18 3.77
N PHE A 123 -10.39 0.33 2.96
CA PHE A 123 -10.44 1.72 2.53
C PHE A 123 -11.60 2.01 1.57
N CYS A 124 -11.98 1.07 0.70
CA CYS A 124 -13.15 1.19 -0.15
C CYS A 124 -14.45 1.27 0.65
N SER A 125 -14.54 0.59 1.80
CA SER A 125 -15.68 0.71 2.71
C SER A 125 -15.60 1.92 3.65
N GLY A 126 -14.50 2.68 3.62
CA GLY A 126 -14.22 3.75 4.58
C GLY A 126 -15.27 4.86 4.64
N ASN A 127 -15.89 5.22 3.50
CA ASN A 127 -16.96 6.22 3.48
C ASN A 127 -18.27 5.72 4.12
N ILE A 128 -18.51 4.40 4.10
CA ILE A 128 -19.71 3.77 4.68
C ILE A 128 -19.47 3.43 6.15
N MET A 129 -18.22 3.18 6.54
CA MET A 129 -17.81 2.84 7.91
C MET A 129 -18.23 3.88 8.96
N THR A 130 -18.41 5.14 8.58
CA THR A 130 -18.88 6.20 9.47
C THR A 130 -20.36 6.08 9.84
N GLU A 131 -21.14 5.34 9.05
CA GLU A 131 -22.58 5.11 9.27
C GLU A 131 -22.87 3.75 9.94
N LEU A 132 -21.86 2.88 10.02
CA LEU A 132 -21.96 1.56 10.64
C LEU A 132 -21.90 1.64 12.17
N ASP A 133 -22.33 0.55 12.82
CA ASP A 133 -22.18 0.36 14.26
C ASP A 133 -20.70 0.61 14.67
N PRO A 134 -20.45 1.48 15.68
CA PRO A 134 -19.09 1.78 16.15
C PRO A 134 -18.25 0.55 16.50
N SER A 135 -18.88 -0.52 16.99
CA SER A 135 -18.20 -1.78 17.31
C SER A 135 -17.65 -2.49 16.07
N ILE A 136 -18.43 -2.51 14.98
CA ILE A 136 -18.03 -3.08 13.68
C ILE A 136 -16.90 -2.24 13.08
N ASN A 137 -17.05 -0.92 13.11
CA ASN A 137 -16.03 0.01 12.63
C ASN A 137 -14.69 -0.23 13.35
N HIS A 138 -14.70 -0.28 14.68
CA HIS A 138 -13.51 -0.55 15.48
C HIS A 138 -12.87 -1.91 15.15
N LEU A 139 -13.67 -2.97 14.99
CA LEU A 139 -13.19 -4.30 14.61
C LEU A 139 -12.47 -4.29 13.26
N VAL A 140 -13.03 -3.60 12.26
CA VAL A 140 -12.44 -3.51 10.91
C VAL A 140 -11.10 -2.77 10.94
N TRP A 141 -11.02 -1.64 11.64
CA TRP A 141 -9.73 -0.95 11.81
C TRP A 141 -8.71 -1.76 12.59
N PHE A 142 -9.14 -2.49 13.63
CA PHE A 142 -8.28 -3.40 14.37
C PHE A 142 -7.73 -4.51 13.46
N MET A 143 -8.56 -5.11 12.60
CA MET A 143 -8.09 -6.07 11.61
C MET A 143 -7.04 -5.47 10.68
N ASN A 144 -7.20 -4.22 10.24
CA ASN A 144 -6.20 -3.54 9.40
C ASN A 144 -4.84 -3.40 10.12
N VAL A 145 -4.85 -3.11 11.43
CA VAL A 145 -3.63 -3.05 12.26
C VAL A 145 -2.98 -4.42 12.36
N VAL A 146 -3.74 -5.49 12.59
CA VAL A 146 -3.22 -6.87 12.64
C VAL A 146 -2.60 -7.27 11.30
N LEU A 147 -3.27 -6.99 10.18
CA LEU A 147 -2.74 -7.25 8.84
C LEU A 147 -1.44 -6.47 8.58
N TYR A 148 -1.38 -5.23 9.03
CA TYR A 148 -0.15 -4.43 8.96
C TYR A 148 0.99 -5.05 9.76
N LEU A 149 0.73 -5.57 10.97
CA LEU A 149 1.73 -6.27 11.77
C LEU A 149 2.24 -7.53 11.08
N VAL A 150 1.35 -8.33 10.49
CA VAL A 150 1.74 -9.51 9.69
C VAL A 150 2.65 -9.09 8.54
N TYR A 151 2.32 -8.00 7.85
CA TYR A 151 3.17 -7.44 6.79
C TYR A 151 4.57 -7.06 7.29
N GLN A 152 4.68 -6.37 8.44
CA GLN A 152 5.98 -6.02 9.04
C GLN A 152 6.80 -7.26 9.45
N ILE A 153 6.14 -8.29 9.98
CA ILE A 153 6.79 -9.56 10.32
C ILE A 153 7.38 -10.21 9.06
N LEU A 154 6.61 -10.27 7.96
CA LEU A 154 7.07 -10.87 6.71
C LEU A 154 8.27 -10.12 6.11
N ILE A 155 8.26 -8.78 6.17
CA ILE A 155 9.44 -7.97 5.78
C ILE A 155 10.65 -8.33 6.65
N SER A 156 10.45 -8.39 7.96
CA SER A 156 11.53 -8.68 8.91
C SER A 156 12.12 -10.06 8.68
N VAL A 157 11.28 -11.08 8.47
CA VAL A 157 11.70 -12.46 8.18
C VAL A 157 12.55 -12.52 6.91
N GLU A 158 12.12 -11.88 5.82
CA GLU A 158 12.91 -11.84 4.58
C GLU A 158 14.24 -11.13 4.77
N TRP A 159 14.25 -9.99 5.49
CA TRP A 159 15.46 -9.25 5.80
C TRP A 159 16.47 -10.11 6.58
N PHE A 160 16.01 -10.78 7.65
CA PHE A 160 16.86 -11.68 8.43
C PHE A 160 17.39 -12.87 7.63
N ARG A 161 16.67 -13.34 6.61
CA ARG A 161 17.13 -14.45 5.76
C ARG A 161 18.15 -14.03 4.72
N ASN A 162 17.99 -12.85 4.12
CA ASN A 162 18.85 -12.40 3.02
C ASN A 162 20.09 -11.64 3.50
N PHE A 163 20.05 -10.98 4.66
CA PHE A 163 21.13 -10.12 5.15
C PHE A 163 21.86 -10.65 6.39
N ARG A 164 21.48 -11.80 6.96
CA ARG A 164 22.30 -12.46 7.98
C ARG A 164 23.58 -12.98 7.30
N LYS A 165 24.74 -12.44 7.71
CA LYS A 165 26.05 -12.95 7.28
C LYS A 165 26.04 -14.47 7.44
N LYS A 166 26.36 -15.22 6.39
CA LYS A 166 26.73 -16.63 6.55
C LYS A 166 27.98 -16.61 7.42
N VAL A 167 27.88 -17.13 8.65
CA VAL A 167 29.07 -17.42 9.45
C VAL A 167 29.81 -18.50 8.65
N LEU A 168 30.97 -18.12 8.12
CA LEU A 168 31.91 -19.00 7.42
C LEU A 168 32.52 -19.98 8.43
#